data_AF-A0A7C5CHQ0-F1
#
_entry.id   AF-A0A7C5CHQ0-F1
#
_cell.length_a   1.000
_cell.length_b   1.000
_cell.length_c   1.000
_cell.angle_alpha   90.00
_cell.angle_beta   90.00
_cell.angle_gamma   90.00
#
_symmetry.space_group_name_H-M   'P 1'
#
loop_
_entity.id
_entity.type
_entity.pdbx_description
1 polymer ?
#
loop_
_entity_poly.entity_id
_entity_poly.type
_entity_poly.pdbx_seq_one_letter_code
_entity_poly.pdbx_strand_id
1 'polypeptide(L)'
;MPNEINVSIKPPKHKSSLEIESYRGILKYKGNKIILTFENSDDYISAIFNTDLINKHTEYLVGVGIGIADINQKIPVAKKVILTKDKIEDVDELYLLLNETELISAKENSYTLKYNDNNFDLIHLEKYIKKISRINLLFEKLSKQKKYNSFYEQLAFKEFSATNNIFGKLKENHPYYVNYRKRVLDILIKSYAHEQYNSIYMVMPIYQEDNIFAHLSSKALVLQEELKALSSKVDIEIVFVIENCQNSFGHEFREFLSKVQNQIKIYFAFKNQIENEVNSIDFLFTDKNNFVVSKFLRVNNPVFNIFQEQFTVEEHEAMYRKILNRSMSYSQFMEDKNQLCNSVNPLLKTLSGEWYLYVYGSRKLWEDKVVIFDDGKVDFYSDNQKTDSGIIINKEYQSIILLDDIVSRRLLTILFDHQPYKIQKAFTIKVISKQYNNDFDILTIGLFSRKPIEMMKVYEILGDIDDVRILEDSRMNDNLANYLIDEYGYYYSHE
;
A
#
# COMPACT_ATOMS: atom_id res chain seq x y z
N MET A 1 -3.80 1.09 -25.08
CA MET A 1 -3.28 2.15 -24.20
C MET A 1 -3.37 1.67 -22.77
N PRO A 2 -2.44 2.03 -21.87
CA PRO A 2 -2.58 1.68 -20.45
C PRO A 2 -3.90 2.27 -19.93
N ASN A 3 -4.67 1.47 -19.19
CA ASN A 3 -5.96 1.90 -18.64
C ASN A 3 -5.79 2.84 -17.45
N GLU A 4 -4.57 3.00 -16.94
CA GLU A 4 -4.22 3.84 -15.79
C GLU A 4 -2.87 4.53 -16.04
N ILE A 5 -2.78 5.79 -15.64
CA ILE A 5 -1.60 6.64 -15.79
C ILE A 5 -1.41 7.40 -14.48
N ASN A 6 -0.22 7.31 -13.88
CA ASN A 6 0.12 8.14 -12.73
C ASN A 6 0.24 9.60 -13.15
N VAL A 7 -0.38 10.50 -12.39
CA VAL A 7 -0.39 11.94 -12.65
C VAL A 7 0.14 12.69 -11.44
N SER A 8 0.90 13.76 -11.72
CA SER A 8 1.34 14.73 -10.72
C SER A 8 0.78 16.08 -11.11
N ILE A 9 0.04 16.71 -10.20
CA ILE A 9 -0.66 17.97 -10.46
C ILE A 9 -0.06 19.04 -9.57
N LYS A 10 0.49 20.08 -10.20
CA LYS A 10 0.96 21.26 -9.48
C LYS A 10 -0.20 22.25 -9.36
N PRO A 11 -0.63 22.61 -8.14
CA PRO A 11 -1.70 23.58 -7.98
C PRO A 11 -1.28 24.95 -8.54
N PRO A 12 -2.23 25.76 -9.03
CA PRO A 12 -1.94 27.13 -9.45
C PRO A 12 -1.43 27.94 -8.26
N LYS A 13 -0.51 28.89 -8.52
CA LYS A 13 -0.03 29.82 -7.48
C LYS A 13 -1.22 30.61 -6.93
N HIS A 14 -1.63 30.31 -5.71
CA HIS A 14 -2.72 31.01 -5.05
C HIS A 14 -2.26 32.42 -4.65
N LYS A 15 -3.18 33.40 -4.61
CA LYS A 15 -2.87 34.78 -4.17
C LYS A 15 -2.58 34.87 -2.65
N SER A 16 -2.89 33.82 -1.89
CA SER A 16 -2.59 33.70 -0.46
C SER A 16 -1.20 33.12 -0.24
N SER A 17 -0.57 33.43 0.91
CA SER A 17 0.73 32.89 1.36
C SER A 17 0.73 31.40 1.71
N LEU A 18 -0.27 30.64 1.28
CA LEU A 18 -0.39 29.22 1.54
C LEU A 18 0.33 28.46 0.42
N GLU A 19 1.46 27.85 0.75
CA GLU A 19 2.11 26.89 -0.13
C GLU A 19 1.29 25.60 -0.12
N ILE A 20 0.58 25.34 -1.24
CA ILE A 20 -0.16 24.10 -1.42
C ILE A 20 0.79 23.07 -2.04
N GLU A 21 0.95 21.94 -1.38
CA GLU A 21 1.77 20.83 -1.88
C GLU A 21 1.26 20.31 -3.23
N SER A 22 2.17 19.76 -4.03
CA SER A 22 1.78 19.12 -5.31
C SER A 22 0.97 17.86 -5.05
N TYR A 23 -0.09 17.67 -5.82
CA TYR A 23 -0.93 16.49 -5.71
C TYR A 23 -0.34 15.34 -6.53
N ARG A 24 -0.51 14.12 -6.03
CA ARG A 24 -0.17 12.87 -6.74
C ARG A 24 -1.42 12.04 -6.91
N GLY A 25 -1.52 11.32 -8.01
CA GLY A 25 -2.77 10.66 -8.35
C GLY A 25 -2.70 9.74 -9.55
N ILE A 26 -3.88 9.29 -9.98
CA ILE A 26 -4.08 8.36 -11.08
C ILE A 26 -5.17 8.92 -12.00
N LEU A 27 -4.90 8.90 -13.31
CA LEU A 27 -5.89 9.04 -14.36
C LEU A 27 -6.20 7.65 -14.92
N LYS A 28 -7.46 7.24 -14.84
CA LYS A 28 -7.95 5.93 -15.24
C LYS A 28 -9.01 6.05 -16.33
N TYR A 29 -8.86 5.28 -17.39
CA TYR A 29 -9.88 5.09 -18.41
C TYR A 29 -10.70 3.83 -18.10
N LYS A 30 -12.02 3.97 -17.91
CA LYS A 30 -12.92 2.84 -17.61
C LYS A 30 -14.23 2.97 -18.38
N GLY A 31 -14.38 2.16 -19.43
CA GLY A 31 -15.55 2.22 -20.31
C GLY A 31 -15.62 3.58 -21.01
N ASN A 32 -16.74 4.28 -20.87
CA ASN A 32 -16.95 5.64 -21.36
C ASN A 32 -16.58 6.73 -20.35
N LYS A 33 -15.67 6.46 -19.40
CA LYS A 33 -15.33 7.40 -18.33
C LYS A 33 -13.84 7.58 -18.17
N ILE A 34 -13.43 8.81 -17.89
CA ILE A 34 -12.11 9.16 -17.37
C ILE A 34 -12.30 9.49 -15.90
N ILE A 35 -11.57 8.79 -15.04
CA ILE A 35 -11.58 9.00 -13.60
C ILE A 35 -10.21 9.53 -13.22
N LEU A 36 -10.17 10.68 -12.56
CA LEU A 36 -8.96 11.36 -12.15
C LEU A 36 -9.00 11.51 -10.63
N THR A 37 -8.12 10.81 -9.92
CA THR A 37 -8.04 10.87 -8.45
C THR A 37 -6.68 11.38 -8.06
N PHE A 38 -6.59 12.43 -7.26
CA PHE A 38 -5.32 13.00 -6.81
C PHE A 38 -5.42 13.60 -5.42
N GLU A 39 -4.33 13.51 -4.67
CA GLU A 39 -4.26 13.91 -3.26
C GLU A 39 -2.90 14.50 -2.87
N ASN A 40 -2.89 15.26 -1.78
CA ASN A 40 -1.70 15.67 -1.04
C ASN A 40 -1.93 15.41 0.47
N SER A 41 -1.07 15.96 1.34
CA SER A 41 -1.20 15.81 2.80
C SER A 41 -2.55 16.27 3.38
N ASP A 42 -3.21 17.22 2.71
CA ASP A 42 -4.31 18.00 3.28
C ASP A 42 -5.63 17.93 2.47
N ASP A 43 -5.59 17.43 1.24
CA ASP A 43 -6.73 17.46 0.31
C ASP A 43 -6.76 16.24 -0.61
N TYR A 44 -7.97 15.78 -0.92
CA TYR A 44 -8.26 14.69 -1.84
C TYR A 44 -9.33 15.13 -2.83
N ILE A 45 -9.02 14.99 -4.12
CA ILE A 45 -9.91 15.35 -5.21
C ILE A 45 -10.05 14.14 -6.14
N SER A 46 -11.28 13.66 -6.27
CA SER A 46 -11.68 12.72 -7.31
C SER A 46 -12.53 13.45 -8.34
N ALA A 47 -12.30 13.22 -9.62
CA ALA A 47 -13.04 13.81 -10.71
C ALA A 47 -13.43 12.73 -11.73
N ILE A 48 -14.69 12.72 -12.15
CA ILE A 48 -15.20 11.77 -13.14
C ILE A 48 -15.71 12.54 -14.34
N PHE A 49 -15.17 12.22 -15.51
CA PHE A 49 -15.53 12.79 -16.81
C PHE A 49 -16.18 11.71 -17.67
N ASN A 50 -17.30 12.02 -18.32
CA ASN A 50 -17.96 11.11 -19.25
C ASN A 50 -17.45 11.37 -20.67
N THR A 51 -16.83 10.39 -21.29
CA THR A 51 -16.27 10.50 -22.64
C THR A 51 -17.35 10.45 -23.72
N ASP A 52 -18.57 10.00 -23.41
CA ASP A 52 -19.68 10.06 -24.38
C ASP A 52 -20.12 11.50 -24.66
N LEU A 53 -19.74 12.44 -23.78
CA LEU A 53 -19.96 13.87 -23.98
C LEU A 53 -18.89 14.52 -24.87
N ILE A 54 -17.92 13.74 -25.37
CA ILE A 54 -16.88 14.23 -26.28
C ILE A 54 -17.45 14.40 -27.68
N ASN A 55 -17.63 15.64 -28.08
CA ASN A 55 -17.87 16.01 -29.46
C ASN A 55 -16.53 16.40 -30.12
N LYS A 56 -16.38 16.17 -31.44
CA LYS A 56 -15.26 16.71 -32.23
C LYS A 56 -15.12 18.24 -32.14
N HIS A 57 -16.16 18.93 -31.67
CA HIS A 57 -16.20 20.38 -31.50
C HIS A 57 -15.96 20.86 -30.05
N THR A 58 -15.76 19.97 -29.08
CA THR A 58 -15.51 20.36 -27.67
C THR A 58 -14.04 20.21 -27.32
N GLU A 59 -13.38 21.32 -26.96
CA GLU A 59 -11.96 21.37 -26.58
C GLU A 59 -11.71 20.92 -25.13
N TYR A 60 -12.77 20.61 -24.40
CA TYR A 60 -12.72 20.29 -22.98
C TYR A 60 -13.76 19.23 -22.59
N LEU A 61 -13.51 18.54 -21.46
CA LEU A 61 -14.41 17.55 -20.86
C LEU A 61 -15.04 18.12 -19.60
N VAL A 62 -16.36 18.00 -19.48
CA VAL A 62 -17.06 18.35 -18.24
C VAL A 62 -17.22 17.09 -17.38
N GLY A 63 -16.93 17.25 -16.09
CA GLY A 63 -17.01 16.18 -15.12
C GLY A 63 -17.49 16.64 -13.75
N VAL A 64 -17.61 15.69 -12.84
CA VAL A 64 -17.96 15.93 -11.43
C VAL A 64 -16.74 15.65 -10.58
N GLY A 65 -16.25 16.69 -9.92
CA GLY A 65 -15.26 16.63 -8.86
C GLY A 65 -15.95 16.39 -7.52
N ILE A 66 -15.47 15.43 -6.75
CA ILE A 66 -15.89 15.10 -5.39
C ILE A 66 -14.63 15.11 -4.53
N GLY A 67 -14.63 15.90 -3.46
CA GLY A 67 -13.50 16.02 -2.55
C GLY A 67 -13.91 16.51 -1.17
N ILE A 68 -12.94 16.81 -0.32
CA ILE A 68 -13.16 17.32 1.03
C ILE A 68 -12.29 18.58 1.18
N ALA A 69 -12.91 19.75 1.32
CA ALA A 69 -12.15 20.98 1.53
C ALA A 69 -11.77 21.11 3.02
N ASP A 70 -10.49 20.94 3.36
CA ASP A 70 -10.05 21.01 4.76
C ASP A 70 -9.83 22.45 5.27
N ILE A 71 -9.76 23.45 4.37
CA ILE A 71 -9.58 24.86 4.76
C ILE A 71 -10.75 25.38 5.63
N ASN A 72 -11.93 24.77 5.56
CA ASN A 72 -13.12 25.21 6.31
C ASN A 72 -14.02 24.05 6.77
N GLN A 73 -13.55 23.17 7.68
CA GLN A 73 -14.40 22.25 8.46
C GLN A 73 -14.83 20.92 7.79
N LYS A 74 -14.03 20.37 6.86
CA LYS A 74 -14.25 19.01 6.30
C LYS A 74 -15.61 18.81 5.66
N ILE A 75 -16.07 19.85 4.96
CA ILE A 75 -17.33 19.80 4.22
C ILE A 75 -17.06 19.00 2.93
N PRO A 76 -17.85 17.95 2.64
CA PRO A 76 -17.79 17.29 1.34
C PRO A 76 -18.13 18.31 0.25
N VAL A 77 -17.23 18.48 -0.71
CA VAL A 77 -17.43 19.40 -1.83
C VAL A 77 -17.65 18.59 -3.10
N ALA A 78 -18.81 18.79 -3.73
CA ALA A 78 -19.04 18.38 -5.10
C ALA A 78 -18.97 19.62 -5.99
N LYS A 79 -18.06 19.63 -6.96
CA LYS A 79 -17.86 20.73 -7.91
C LYS A 79 -17.90 20.23 -9.34
N LYS A 80 -18.49 21.00 -10.26
CA LYS A 80 -18.29 20.76 -11.69
C LYS A 80 -16.83 21.08 -12.02
N VAL A 81 -16.18 20.18 -12.76
CA VAL A 81 -14.77 20.30 -13.12
C VAL A 81 -14.62 20.17 -14.63
N ILE A 82 -13.61 20.84 -15.16
CA ILE A 82 -13.25 20.75 -16.57
C ILE A 82 -11.87 20.16 -16.72
N LEU A 83 -11.72 19.23 -17.66
CA LEU A 83 -10.44 18.74 -18.14
C LEU A 83 -10.22 19.24 -19.57
N THR A 84 -9.24 20.11 -19.75
CA THR A 84 -8.88 20.72 -21.04
C THR A 84 -7.41 20.43 -21.35
N LYS A 85 -7.05 20.41 -22.65
CA LYS A 85 -5.65 20.32 -23.08
C LYS A 85 -4.96 21.68 -22.98
N ASP A 86 -5.70 22.75 -23.23
CA ASP A 86 -5.19 24.11 -23.28
C ASP A 86 -5.59 24.90 -22.04
N LYS A 87 -4.73 25.85 -21.65
CA LYS A 87 -5.00 26.73 -20.53
C LYS A 87 -6.14 27.68 -20.90
N ILE A 88 -7.21 27.66 -20.12
CA ILE A 88 -8.37 28.54 -20.35
C ILE A 88 -8.00 29.95 -19.85
N GLU A 89 -8.02 30.93 -20.75
CA GLU A 89 -7.72 32.33 -20.45
C GLU A 89 -8.98 33.12 -20.07
N ASP A 90 -10.14 32.76 -20.62
CA ASP A 90 -11.43 33.39 -20.34
C ASP A 90 -12.30 32.51 -19.41
N VAL A 91 -12.20 32.78 -18.11
CA VAL A 91 -12.87 31.98 -17.06
C VAL A 91 -14.37 32.29 -16.97
N ASP A 92 -14.80 33.47 -17.43
CA ASP A 92 -16.17 33.96 -17.27
C ASP A 92 -17.15 33.29 -18.25
N GLU A 93 -16.73 33.08 -19.50
CA GLU A 93 -17.51 32.35 -20.50
C GLU A 93 -17.69 30.86 -20.13
N LEU A 94 -16.64 30.28 -19.53
CA LEU A 94 -16.62 28.89 -19.06
C LEU A 94 -17.60 28.65 -17.88
N TYR A 95 -17.76 29.66 -17.02
CA TYR A 95 -18.66 29.60 -15.86
C TYR A 95 -20.14 29.55 -16.27
N LEU A 96 -20.51 30.24 -17.36
CA LEU A 96 -21.85 30.18 -17.96
C LEU A 96 -22.13 28.78 -18.53
N LEU A 97 -21.21 28.26 -19.34
CA LEU A 97 -21.30 26.95 -19.98
C LEU A 97 -21.42 25.78 -18.98
N LEU A 98 -20.66 25.83 -17.89
CA LEU A 98 -20.70 24.80 -16.84
C LEU A 98 -22.02 24.75 -16.09
N ASN A 99 -22.73 25.86 -15.93
CA ASN A 99 -23.97 25.91 -15.17
C ASN A 99 -25.19 25.42 -15.96
N GLU A 100 -25.10 25.30 -17.28
CA GLU A 100 -26.24 24.96 -18.15
C GLU A 100 -26.40 23.45 -18.45
N THR A 101 -25.41 22.58 -18.18
CA THR A 101 -25.50 21.14 -18.55
C THR A 101 -25.81 20.17 -17.38
N GLU A 102 -26.81 19.31 -17.66
CA GLU A 102 -27.50 18.16 -17.04
C GLU A 102 -27.25 17.62 -15.60
N LEU A 103 -28.38 17.12 -15.05
CA LEU A 103 -28.62 16.46 -13.76
C LEU A 103 -28.24 14.97 -13.78
N ILE A 104 -27.49 14.49 -12.77
CA ILE A 104 -27.22 13.06 -12.55
C ILE A 104 -28.02 12.59 -11.31
N SER A 105 -28.76 11.49 -11.43
CA SER A 105 -29.53 10.86 -10.33
C SER A 105 -29.23 9.36 -10.22
N ALA A 106 -29.26 8.81 -9.01
CA ALA A 106 -29.13 7.37 -8.72
C ALA A 106 -30.21 6.93 -7.73
N LYS A 107 -30.69 5.68 -7.86
CA LYS A 107 -31.87 5.13 -7.18
C LYS A 107 -31.47 3.85 -6.43
N GLU A 108 -31.86 3.72 -5.16
CA GLU A 108 -31.60 2.53 -4.33
C GLU A 108 -32.90 1.92 -3.77
N ASN A 109 -32.92 0.59 -3.62
CA ASN A 109 -34.07 -0.21 -3.17
C ASN A 109 -33.98 -0.53 -1.66
N SER A 110 -35.15 -0.75 -1.05
CA SER A 110 -35.40 -0.74 0.41
C SER A 110 -35.59 -2.13 1.06
N TYR A 111 -35.20 -2.27 2.33
CA TYR A 111 -35.66 -3.31 3.27
C TYR A 111 -36.04 -2.69 4.63
N THR A 112 -36.79 -3.42 5.48
CA THR A 112 -37.45 -2.91 6.70
C THR A 112 -36.87 -3.56 7.96
N LEU A 113 -36.44 -2.77 8.95
CA LEU A 113 -35.93 -3.28 10.23
C LEU A 113 -36.96 -3.20 11.35
N LYS A 114 -37.04 -4.28 12.14
CA LYS A 114 -37.78 -4.36 13.42
C LYS A 114 -36.79 -4.13 14.56
N TYR A 115 -37.12 -3.24 15.48
CA TYR A 115 -36.32 -3.00 16.68
C TYR A 115 -37.06 -3.44 17.95
N ASN A 116 -36.32 -4.07 18.86
CA ASN A 116 -36.70 -4.27 20.25
C ASN A 116 -35.92 -3.27 21.13
N ASP A 117 -36.69 -2.43 21.83
CA ASP A 117 -36.47 -1.59 23.01
C ASP A 117 -35.08 -0.98 23.34
N ASN A 118 -35.04 0.37 23.38
CA ASN A 118 -34.68 1.15 24.58
C ASN A 118 -35.20 2.60 24.47
N ASN A 119 -36.14 2.94 25.37
CA ASN A 119 -37.19 3.96 25.17
C ASN A 119 -36.85 5.40 25.63
N PHE A 120 -35.58 5.74 25.91
CA PHE A 120 -35.22 7.11 26.35
C PHE A 120 -34.54 7.95 25.26
N ASP A 121 -33.61 7.38 24.50
CA ASP A 121 -32.93 8.06 23.39
C ASP A 121 -33.83 8.23 22.16
N LEU A 122 -34.79 7.32 21.96
CA LEU A 122 -35.73 7.37 20.83
C LEU A 122 -36.68 8.56 20.90
N ILE A 123 -37.20 8.91 22.08
CA ILE A 123 -38.14 10.05 22.22
C ILE A 123 -37.42 11.37 21.94
N HIS A 124 -36.16 11.49 22.38
CA HIS A 124 -35.35 12.69 22.17
C HIS A 124 -34.87 12.80 20.72
N LEU A 125 -34.39 11.69 20.13
CA LEU A 125 -34.05 11.60 18.71
C LEU A 125 -35.28 11.86 17.84
N GLU A 126 -36.44 11.29 18.15
CA GLU A 126 -37.70 11.56 17.48
C GLU A 126 -38.09 13.04 17.56
N LYS A 127 -37.83 13.71 18.69
CA LYS A 127 -38.08 15.15 18.83
C LYS A 127 -37.21 15.94 17.87
N TYR A 128 -35.94 15.58 17.71
CA TYR A 128 -35.05 16.20 16.72
C TYR A 128 -35.46 15.85 15.29
N ILE A 129 -35.79 14.59 15.00
CA ILE A 129 -36.28 14.18 13.68
C ILE A 129 -37.56 14.95 13.32
N LYS A 130 -38.50 15.09 14.26
CA LYS A 130 -39.73 15.90 14.07
C LYS A 130 -39.40 17.37 13.84
N LYS A 131 -38.43 17.94 14.56
CA LYS A 131 -37.97 19.33 14.34
C LYS A 131 -37.35 19.50 12.95
N ILE A 132 -36.42 18.62 12.57
CA ILE A 132 -35.74 18.66 11.28
C ILE A 132 -36.75 18.43 10.14
N SER A 133 -37.70 17.49 10.29
CA SER A 133 -38.78 17.26 9.33
C SER A 133 -39.69 18.47 9.16
N ARG A 134 -40.05 19.17 10.26
CA ARG A 134 -40.84 20.42 10.19
C ARG A 134 -40.09 21.52 9.46
N ILE A 135 -38.79 21.65 9.71
CA ILE A 135 -37.95 22.63 9.03
C ILE A 135 -37.77 22.24 7.55
N ASN A 136 -37.65 20.95 7.22
CA ASN A 136 -37.59 20.46 5.84
C ASN A 136 -38.89 20.76 5.08
N LEU A 137 -40.06 20.52 5.69
CA LEU A 137 -41.36 20.89 5.15
C LEU A 137 -41.51 22.40 4.95
N LEU A 138 -40.95 23.21 5.87
CA LEU A 138 -40.89 24.65 5.70
C LEU A 138 -40.04 25.01 4.46
N PHE A 139 -38.85 24.43 4.33
CA PHE A 139 -37.97 24.66 3.17
C PHE A 139 -38.59 24.19 1.85
N GLU A 140 -39.29 23.05 1.81
CA GLU A 140 -40.05 22.61 0.63
C GLU A 140 -41.19 23.56 0.25
N LYS A 141 -41.85 24.16 1.25
CA LYS A 141 -42.89 25.16 1.00
C LYS A 141 -42.29 26.47 0.50
N LEU A 142 -41.18 26.90 1.08
CA LEU A 142 -40.46 28.12 0.69
C LEU A 142 -39.86 27.99 -0.71
N SER A 143 -39.26 26.84 -1.06
CA SER A 143 -38.70 26.60 -2.40
C SER A 143 -39.75 26.65 -3.51
N LYS A 144 -40.99 26.23 -3.22
CA LYS A 144 -42.14 26.32 -4.16
C LYS A 144 -42.66 27.75 -4.36
N GLN A 145 -42.34 28.70 -3.49
CA GLN A 145 -42.92 30.06 -3.52
C GLN A 145 -42.22 31.03 -4.50
N LYS A 146 -41.28 30.60 -5.36
CA LYS A 146 -40.51 31.46 -6.30
C LYS A 146 -39.82 32.70 -5.68
N LYS A 147 -39.84 32.84 -4.34
CA LYS A 147 -39.25 33.94 -3.59
C LYS A 147 -37.77 33.69 -3.21
N TYR A 148 -37.32 32.45 -3.33
CA TYR A 148 -35.97 32.00 -2.95
C TYR A 148 -35.26 31.44 -4.19
N ASN A 149 -34.96 32.33 -5.13
CA ASN A 149 -34.35 31.98 -6.42
C ASN A 149 -32.82 32.17 -6.40
N SER A 150 -32.23 32.58 -5.27
CA SER A 150 -30.78 32.66 -5.22
C SER A 150 -30.18 31.25 -5.11
N PHE A 151 -29.06 31.06 -5.79
CA PHE A 151 -28.30 29.81 -5.76
C PHE A 151 -27.96 29.38 -4.32
N TYR A 152 -27.58 30.32 -3.46
CA TYR A 152 -27.21 30.04 -2.07
C TYR A 152 -28.38 29.52 -1.24
N GLU A 153 -29.59 30.04 -1.46
CA GLU A 153 -30.80 29.56 -0.79
C GLU A 153 -31.17 28.16 -1.27
N GLN A 154 -31.10 27.89 -2.58
CA GLN A 154 -31.37 26.56 -3.13
C GLN A 154 -30.34 25.51 -2.69
N LEU A 155 -29.06 25.89 -2.60
CA LEU A 155 -27.99 25.04 -2.08
C LEU A 155 -28.20 24.75 -0.58
N ALA A 156 -28.49 25.78 0.22
CA ALA A 156 -28.81 25.60 1.63
C ALA A 156 -30.03 24.67 1.83
N PHE A 157 -31.06 24.77 0.98
CA PHE A 157 -32.20 23.85 1.01
C PHE A 157 -31.79 22.42 0.66
N LYS A 158 -30.89 22.23 -0.32
CA LYS A 158 -30.37 20.91 -0.70
C LYS A 158 -29.54 20.28 0.41
N GLU A 159 -28.62 21.01 1.03
CA GLU A 159 -27.80 20.53 2.15
C GLU A 159 -28.64 20.23 3.40
N PHE A 160 -29.66 21.05 3.67
CA PHE A 160 -30.60 20.80 4.76
C PHE A 160 -31.45 19.54 4.48
N SER A 161 -31.90 19.36 3.24
CA SER A 161 -32.63 18.16 2.82
C SER A 161 -31.76 16.91 2.93
N ALA A 162 -30.47 16.98 2.60
CA ALA A 162 -29.51 15.90 2.80
C ALA A 162 -29.34 15.55 4.29
N THR A 163 -29.25 16.57 5.15
CA THR A 163 -29.23 16.37 6.61
C THR A 163 -30.51 15.70 7.11
N ASN A 164 -31.68 16.19 6.67
CA ASN A 164 -32.97 15.55 6.98
C ASN A 164 -33.02 14.10 6.49
N ASN A 165 -32.46 13.80 5.32
CA ASN A 165 -32.34 12.44 4.82
C ASN A 165 -31.42 11.58 5.69
N ILE A 166 -30.32 12.09 6.23
CA ILE A 166 -29.47 11.33 7.18
C ILE A 166 -30.23 11.02 8.47
N PHE A 167 -30.97 11.99 9.03
CA PHE A 167 -31.81 11.75 10.20
C PHE A 167 -32.98 10.81 9.91
N GLY A 168 -33.55 10.89 8.71
CA GLY A 168 -34.50 9.90 8.19
C GLY A 168 -33.87 8.51 8.11
N LYS A 169 -32.65 8.41 7.58
CA LYS A 169 -31.86 7.18 7.50
C LYS A 169 -31.54 6.59 8.88
N LEU A 170 -31.20 7.41 9.86
CA LEU A 170 -30.99 6.95 11.24
C LEU A 170 -32.29 6.48 11.90
N LYS A 171 -33.42 7.16 11.63
CA LYS A 171 -34.74 6.75 12.10
C LYS A 171 -35.20 5.43 11.47
N GLU A 172 -34.91 5.27 10.19
CA GLU A 172 -35.36 4.15 9.35
C GLU A 172 -34.32 3.00 9.29
N ASN A 173 -33.17 3.19 9.92
CA ASN A 173 -32.06 2.26 10.01
C ASN A 173 -31.47 1.82 8.66
N HIS A 174 -31.31 2.78 7.73
CA HIS A 174 -30.74 2.54 6.41
C HIS A 174 -29.23 2.28 6.49
N PRO A 175 -28.67 1.41 5.62
CA PRO A 175 -27.23 1.30 5.41
C PRO A 175 -26.64 2.68 5.13
N TYR A 176 -25.54 2.96 5.80
CA TYR A 176 -24.76 4.16 5.56
C TYR A 176 -23.34 3.76 5.23
N TYR A 177 -22.70 4.60 4.42
CA TYR A 177 -21.35 4.37 4.00
C TYR A 177 -20.39 5.23 4.83
N VAL A 178 -19.19 4.70 5.06
CA VAL A 178 -18.10 5.41 5.70
C VAL A 178 -16.93 5.41 4.73
N ASN A 179 -16.37 6.60 4.49
CA ASN A 179 -15.33 6.78 3.48
C ASN A 179 -13.94 6.30 3.93
N TYR A 180 -13.76 6.01 5.22
CA TYR A 180 -12.44 5.72 5.80
C TYR A 180 -12.47 4.55 6.77
N ARG A 181 -11.66 3.51 6.51
CA ARG A 181 -11.47 2.35 7.40
C ARG A 181 -11.13 2.77 8.83
N LYS A 182 -10.28 3.79 8.96
CA LYS A 182 -9.90 4.38 10.25
C LYS A 182 -11.08 4.83 11.10
N ARG A 183 -12.09 5.44 10.49
CA ARG A 183 -13.28 5.91 11.19
C ARG A 183 -14.17 4.74 11.61
N VAL A 184 -14.23 3.69 10.80
CA VAL A 184 -14.91 2.45 11.18
C VAL A 184 -14.26 1.86 12.42
N LEU A 185 -12.93 1.73 12.45
CA LEU A 185 -12.23 1.17 13.59
C LEU A 185 -12.36 2.04 14.85
N ASP A 186 -12.26 3.36 14.72
CA ASP A 186 -12.44 4.30 15.84
C ASP A 186 -13.81 4.16 16.50
N ILE A 187 -14.86 4.10 15.67
CA ILE A 187 -16.24 3.90 16.15
C ILE A 187 -16.40 2.52 16.78
N LEU A 188 -15.84 1.47 16.16
CA LEU A 188 -15.89 0.11 16.69
C LEU A 188 -15.29 0.06 18.09
N ILE A 189 -14.06 0.56 18.28
CA ILE A 189 -13.37 0.55 19.58
C ILE A 189 -14.19 1.31 20.62
N LYS A 190 -14.68 2.51 20.28
CA LYS A 190 -15.49 3.34 21.19
C LYS A 190 -16.83 2.71 21.55
N SER A 191 -17.43 1.94 20.64
CA SER A 191 -18.72 1.27 20.88
C SER A 191 -18.64 0.16 21.91
N TYR A 192 -17.44 -0.37 22.22
CA TYR A 192 -17.26 -1.46 23.20
C TYR A 192 -17.88 -1.14 24.57
N ALA A 193 -17.79 0.12 25.02
CA ALA A 193 -18.36 0.56 26.30
C ALA A 193 -19.88 0.35 26.39
N HIS A 194 -20.57 0.25 25.26
CA HIS A 194 -22.01 0.09 25.16
C HIS A 194 -22.41 -1.32 24.69
N GLU A 195 -21.71 -1.88 23.69
CA GLU A 195 -22.11 -3.14 23.06
C GLU A 195 -21.52 -4.39 23.72
N GLN A 196 -20.38 -4.25 24.41
CA GLN A 196 -19.73 -5.34 25.17
C GLN A 196 -19.64 -6.66 24.37
N TYR A 197 -19.10 -6.59 23.16
CA TYR A 197 -18.75 -7.76 22.34
C TYR A 197 -17.52 -8.48 22.90
N ASN A 198 -17.44 -9.80 22.74
CA ASN A 198 -16.30 -10.60 23.24
C ASN A 198 -15.24 -10.80 22.18
N SER A 199 -15.60 -10.71 20.90
CA SER A 199 -14.66 -10.95 19.80
C SER A 199 -14.84 -9.97 18.65
N ILE A 200 -13.72 -9.60 18.03
CA ILE A 200 -13.67 -8.82 16.79
C ILE A 200 -12.95 -9.66 15.73
N TYR A 201 -13.56 -9.75 14.55
CA TYR A 201 -12.99 -10.44 13.40
C TYR A 201 -12.75 -9.44 12.27
N MET A 202 -11.54 -9.41 11.73
CA MET A 202 -11.15 -8.50 10.65
C MET A 202 -10.45 -9.23 9.52
N VAL A 203 -10.81 -8.90 8.28
CA VAL A 203 -10.06 -9.26 7.08
C VAL A 203 -9.66 -7.98 6.38
N MET A 204 -8.38 -7.81 6.07
CA MET A 204 -7.93 -6.59 5.40
C MET A 204 -6.69 -6.78 4.51
N PRO A 205 -6.63 -6.11 3.36
CA PRO A 205 -5.46 -6.12 2.50
C PRO A 205 -4.35 -5.20 3.02
N ILE A 206 -3.09 -5.63 2.89
CA ILE A 206 -1.92 -4.85 3.33
C ILE A 206 -1.42 -3.85 2.27
N TYR A 207 -1.81 -4.04 1.01
CA TYR A 207 -1.32 -3.30 -0.14
C TYR A 207 -2.21 -2.11 -0.53
N GLN A 208 -3.16 -1.74 0.32
CA GLN A 208 -3.97 -0.54 0.13
C GLN A 208 -3.37 0.62 0.94
N GLU A 209 -3.28 1.80 0.33
CA GLU A 209 -2.77 3.05 0.94
C GLU A 209 -3.64 3.57 2.12
N ASP A 210 -4.76 2.92 2.42
CA ASP A 210 -5.61 3.21 3.58
C ASP A 210 -5.40 2.21 4.74
N ASN A 211 -4.38 1.36 4.67
CA ASN A 211 -4.09 0.39 5.72
C ASN A 211 -3.53 1.09 6.97
N ILE A 212 -4.40 1.26 7.97
CA ILE A 212 -4.11 1.89 9.26
C ILE A 212 -2.93 1.28 10.04
N PHE A 213 -2.53 0.04 9.74
CA PHE A 213 -1.41 -0.65 10.37
C PHE A 213 -0.10 -0.47 9.59
N ALA A 214 -0.16 -0.01 8.35
CA ALA A 214 1.00 0.29 7.50
C ALA A 214 1.42 1.77 7.53
N HIS A 215 0.58 2.68 8.05
CA HIS A 215 0.83 4.14 8.02
C HIS A 215 1.07 4.77 9.40
N LEU A 216 2.04 5.69 9.50
CA LEU A 216 2.49 6.39 10.73
C LEU A 216 1.82 7.75 10.99
N SER A 217 0.60 8.02 10.49
CA SER A 217 -0.07 9.25 10.96
C SER A 217 -0.22 9.19 12.49
N SER A 218 0.01 10.30 13.19
CA SER A 218 -0.11 10.36 14.66
C SER A 218 -1.44 9.78 15.16
N LYS A 219 -2.52 10.04 14.42
CA LYS A 219 -3.84 9.50 14.69
C LYS A 219 -3.99 7.99 14.39
N ALA A 220 -3.22 7.42 13.46
CA ALA A 220 -3.22 5.96 13.22
C ALA A 220 -2.52 5.24 14.38
N LEU A 221 -1.41 5.78 14.88
CA LEU A 221 -0.70 5.26 16.05
C LEU A 221 -1.60 5.22 17.30
N VAL A 222 -2.35 6.31 17.57
CA VAL A 222 -3.33 6.34 18.67
C VAL A 222 -4.34 5.20 18.56
N LEU A 223 -4.91 5.00 17.36
CA LEU A 223 -5.86 3.92 17.10
C LEU A 223 -5.27 2.52 17.26
N GLN A 224 -4.00 2.33 16.88
CA GLN A 224 -3.30 1.06 17.08
C GLN A 224 -3.10 0.75 18.57
N GLU A 225 -2.71 1.75 19.37
CA GLU A 225 -2.57 1.60 20.81
C GLU A 225 -3.93 1.39 21.51
N GLU A 226 -5.00 2.06 21.05
CA GLU A 226 -6.36 1.83 21.54
C GLU A 226 -6.86 0.41 21.22
N LEU A 227 -6.60 -0.09 20.01
CA LEU A 227 -6.93 -1.45 19.62
C LEU A 227 -6.18 -2.48 20.46
N LYS A 228 -4.89 -2.24 20.69
CA LYS A 228 -4.05 -3.08 21.55
C LYS A 228 -4.56 -3.06 23.00
N ALA A 229 -4.92 -1.89 23.54
CA ALA A 229 -5.54 -1.81 24.85
C ALA A 229 -6.86 -2.60 24.91
N LEU A 230 -7.67 -2.56 23.85
CA LEU A 230 -8.91 -3.33 23.74
C LEU A 230 -8.66 -4.84 23.69
N SER A 231 -7.57 -5.32 23.07
CA SER A 231 -7.24 -6.75 23.02
C SER A 231 -6.98 -7.40 24.39
N SER A 232 -6.80 -6.60 25.45
CA SER A 232 -6.76 -7.14 26.83
C SER A 232 -8.12 -7.61 27.36
N LYS A 233 -9.22 -7.24 26.69
CA LYS A 233 -10.61 -7.51 27.11
C LYS A 233 -11.42 -8.26 26.06
N VAL A 234 -11.00 -8.20 24.81
CA VAL A 234 -11.72 -8.70 23.63
C VAL A 234 -10.77 -9.57 22.82
N ASP A 235 -11.24 -10.72 22.37
CA ASP A 235 -10.48 -11.58 21.45
C ASP A 235 -10.48 -10.95 20.06
N ILE A 236 -9.31 -10.51 19.60
CA ILE A 236 -9.17 -9.87 18.28
C ILE A 236 -8.46 -10.83 17.32
N GLU A 237 -9.09 -11.13 16.20
CA GLU A 237 -8.53 -11.94 15.12
C GLU A 237 -8.45 -11.12 13.83
N ILE A 238 -7.26 -11.05 13.23
CA ILE A 238 -7.00 -10.27 12.01
C ILE A 238 -6.37 -11.17 10.96
N VAL A 239 -7.01 -11.27 9.80
CA VAL A 239 -6.44 -11.88 8.60
C VAL A 239 -5.96 -10.79 7.65
N PHE A 240 -4.64 -10.74 7.44
CA PHE A 240 -4.01 -9.86 6.48
C PHE A 240 -3.94 -10.51 5.09
N VAL A 241 -4.53 -9.86 4.10
CA VAL A 241 -4.51 -10.31 2.71
C VAL A 241 -3.29 -9.71 2.01
N ILE A 242 -2.41 -10.58 1.50
CA ILE A 242 -1.16 -10.21 0.87
C ILE A 242 -1.23 -10.48 -0.64
N GLU A 243 -0.80 -9.51 -1.45
CA GLU A 243 -0.86 -9.64 -2.92
C GLU A 243 0.23 -10.57 -3.44
N ASN A 244 1.46 -10.37 -2.97
CA ASN A 244 2.58 -11.23 -3.26
C ASN A 244 3.55 -11.28 -2.07
N CYS A 245 4.42 -12.27 -2.11
CA CYS A 245 5.41 -12.57 -1.09
C CYS A 245 6.71 -11.74 -1.24
N GLN A 246 6.88 -11.11 -2.42
CA GLN A 246 8.10 -10.37 -2.80
C GLN A 246 8.15 -8.98 -2.17
N ASN A 247 6.99 -8.37 -1.94
CA ASN A 247 6.92 -7.07 -1.29
C ASN A 247 7.26 -7.22 0.19
N SER A 248 8.41 -6.71 0.59
CA SER A 248 8.76 -6.64 2.00
C SER A 248 7.73 -5.80 2.74
N PHE A 249 7.22 -6.30 3.85
CA PHE A 249 6.42 -5.51 4.77
C PHE A 249 7.15 -4.22 5.14
N GLY A 250 6.43 -3.10 5.12
CA GLY A 250 6.93 -1.81 5.62
C GLY A 250 7.52 -1.97 7.03
N HIS A 251 8.48 -1.11 7.38
CA HIS A 251 9.09 -1.13 8.72
C HIS A 251 8.01 -0.99 9.80
N GLU A 252 7.09 -0.07 9.56
CA GLU A 252 5.94 0.30 10.38
C GLU A 252 5.03 -0.90 10.65
N PHE A 253 4.65 -1.60 9.58
CA PHE A 253 3.79 -2.76 9.68
C PHE A 253 4.48 -3.89 10.46
N ARG A 254 5.78 -4.11 10.23
CA ARG A 254 6.56 -5.08 11.00
C ARG A 254 6.64 -4.73 12.48
N GLU A 255 6.80 -3.45 12.81
CA GLU A 255 6.83 -2.98 14.19
C GLU A 255 5.47 -3.15 14.88
N PHE A 256 4.36 -2.88 14.18
CA PHE A 256 3.02 -3.17 14.69
C PHE A 256 2.84 -4.67 14.97
N LEU A 257 3.16 -5.52 14.01
CA LEU A 257 3.03 -6.97 14.14
C LEU A 257 3.82 -7.51 15.34
N SER A 258 5.07 -7.08 15.52
CA SER A 258 5.91 -7.55 16.63
C SER A 258 5.39 -7.13 18.01
N LYS A 259 4.73 -5.97 18.10
CA LYS A 259 4.12 -5.44 19.32
C LYS A 259 2.83 -6.17 19.72
N VAL A 260 2.06 -6.66 18.76
CA VAL A 260 0.68 -7.15 19.00
C VAL A 260 0.49 -8.65 18.82
N GLN A 261 1.43 -9.37 18.18
CA GLN A 261 1.35 -10.81 17.88
C GLN A 261 0.98 -11.71 19.08
N ASN A 262 1.31 -11.31 20.31
CA ASN A 262 1.04 -12.09 21.52
C ASN A 262 -0.33 -11.79 22.14
N GLN A 263 -1.01 -10.74 21.68
CA GLN A 263 -2.30 -10.26 22.21
C GLN A 263 -3.43 -10.39 21.17
N ILE A 264 -3.09 -10.27 19.88
CA ILE A 264 -4.01 -10.34 18.76
C ILE A 264 -3.64 -11.56 17.93
N LYS A 265 -4.63 -12.38 17.54
CA LYS A 265 -4.38 -13.51 16.64
C LYS A 265 -4.25 -12.99 15.22
N ILE A 266 -3.09 -13.22 14.62
CA ILE A 266 -2.76 -12.70 13.30
C ILE A 266 -2.58 -13.86 12.32
N TYR A 267 -3.20 -13.72 11.16
CA TYR A 267 -3.13 -14.66 10.06
C TYR A 267 -2.79 -13.95 8.74
N PHE A 268 -2.23 -14.68 7.78
CA PHE A 268 -1.92 -14.20 6.45
C PHE A 268 -2.56 -15.08 5.38
N ALA A 269 -3.23 -14.48 4.40
CA ALA A 269 -3.82 -15.18 3.26
C ALA A 269 -3.35 -14.54 1.95
N PHE A 270 -2.97 -15.36 0.97
CA PHE A 270 -2.58 -14.85 -0.35
C PHE A 270 -3.83 -14.52 -1.17
N LYS A 271 -3.85 -13.31 -1.74
CA LYS A 271 -4.96 -12.79 -2.55
C LYS A 271 -5.40 -13.77 -3.65
N ASN A 272 -4.44 -14.32 -4.39
CA ASN A 272 -4.69 -15.26 -5.49
C ASN A 272 -5.36 -16.58 -5.05
N GLN A 273 -5.24 -16.97 -3.78
CA GLN A 273 -5.86 -18.18 -3.23
C GLN A 273 -7.31 -17.97 -2.79
N ILE A 274 -7.74 -16.71 -2.61
CA ILE A 274 -9.05 -16.39 -2.02
C ILE A 274 -9.94 -15.52 -2.93
N GLU A 275 -9.37 -14.68 -3.82
CA GLU A 275 -10.13 -13.64 -4.53
C GLU A 275 -11.23 -14.16 -5.46
N ASN A 276 -11.12 -15.41 -5.92
CA ASN A 276 -12.13 -16.06 -6.76
C ASN A 276 -13.23 -16.77 -5.96
N GLU A 277 -13.07 -16.92 -4.65
CA GLU A 277 -13.97 -17.69 -3.77
C GLU A 277 -14.86 -16.80 -2.88
N VAL A 278 -14.54 -15.51 -2.77
CA VAL A 278 -15.21 -14.54 -1.88
C VAL A 278 -15.59 -13.25 -2.61
N ASN A 279 -16.61 -12.55 -2.09
CA ASN A 279 -17.11 -11.29 -2.64
C ASN A 279 -16.44 -10.05 -2.02
N SER A 280 -15.75 -10.23 -0.89
CA SER A 280 -15.06 -9.17 -0.14
C SER A 280 -13.80 -9.75 0.51
N ILE A 281 -12.74 -8.94 0.56
CA ILE A 281 -11.47 -9.22 1.28
C ILE A 281 -11.12 -8.10 2.26
N ASP A 282 -12.10 -7.24 2.55
CA ASP A 282 -11.92 -6.05 3.35
C ASP A 282 -13.19 -5.77 4.14
N PHE A 283 -13.26 -6.37 5.32
CA PHE A 283 -14.44 -6.32 6.16
C PHE A 283 -14.14 -6.60 7.64
N LEU A 284 -15.04 -6.18 8.52
CA LEU A 284 -15.00 -6.48 9.95
C LEU A 284 -16.39 -6.68 10.53
N PHE A 285 -16.48 -7.50 11.58
CA PHE A 285 -17.69 -7.78 12.34
C PHE A 285 -17.33 -8.23 13.77
N THR A 286 -18.34 -8.40 14.63
CA THR A 286 -18.17 -8.84 16.01
C THR A 286 -18.98 -10.12 16.28
N ASP A 287 -18.74 -10.78 17.42
CA ASP A 287 -19.51 -11.97 17.87
C ASP A 287 -20.98 -11.69 18.18
N LYS A 288 -21.40 -10.42 18.24
CA LYS A 288 -22.81 -10.03 18.45
C LYS A 288 -23.67 -10.22 17.20
N ASN A 289 -23.05 -10.40 16.03
CA ASN A 289 -23.72 -10.59 14.75
C ASN A 289 -24.74 -9.50 14.41
N ASN A 290 -24.52 -8.29 14.93
CA ASN A 290 -25.42 -7.15 14.80
C ASN A 290 -25.09 -6.28 13.57
N PHE A 291 -23.84 -6.32 13.09
CA PHE A 291 -23.43 -5.65 11.87
C PHE A 291 -22.19 -6.29 11.25
N VAL A 292 -21.99 -5.97 9.97
CA VAL A 292 -20.72 -6.14 9.27
C VAL A 292 -20.42 -4.86 8.51
N VAL A 293 -19.16 -4.44 8.54
CA VAL A 293 -18.67 -3.32 7.74
C VAL A 293 -17.78 -3.87 6.65
N SER A 294 -18.13 -3.66 5.39
CA SER A 294 -17.48 -4.37 4.28
C SER A 294 -17.34 -3.53 3.02
N LYS A 295 -16.26 -3.80 2.28
CA LYS A 295 -15.96 -3.24 0.96
C LYS A 295 -15.90 -4.37 -0.08
N PHE A 296 -16.90 -4.42 -0.95
CA PHE A 296 -16.99 -5.47 -1.97
C PHE A 296 -15.94 -5.33 -3.07
N LEU A 297 -15.34 -6.44 -3.48
CA LEU A 297 -14.33 -6.52 -4.55
C LEU A 297 -14.80 -5.96 -5.90
N ARG A 298 -16.10 -6.14 -6.22
CA ARG A 298 -16.69 -5.79 -7.52
C ARG A 298 -17.21 -4.35 -7.59
N VAL A 299 -17.23 -3.64 -6.46
CA VAL A 299 -17.75 -2.28 -6.38
C VAL A 299 -16.56 -1.32 -6.34
N ASN A 300 -16.40 -0.52 -7.40
CA ASN A 300 -15.34 0.49 -7.53
C ASN A 300 -15.52 1.71 -6.60
N ASN A 301 -16.37 1.60 -5.57
CA ASN A 301 -16.62 2.68 -4.64
C ASN A 301 -15.63 2.53 -3.46
N PRO A 302 -14.80 3.54 -3.13
CA PRO A 302 -13.83 3.44 -2.04
C PRO A 302 -14.48 3.43 -0.64
N VAL A 303 -15.78 3.19 -0.54
CA VAL A 303 -16.53 3.30 0.71
C VAL A 303 -16.75 1.94 1.35
N PHE A 304 -16.72 1.95 2.68
CA PHE A 304 -17.19 0.84 3.50
C PHE A 304 -18.69 0.96 3.66
N ASN A 305 -19.40 -0.11 3.36
CA ASN A 305 -20.82 -0.21 3.59
C ASN A 305 -21.07 -0.91 4.92
N ILE A 306 -22.01 -0.40 5.70
CA ILE A 306 -22.40 -0.99 6.97
C ILE A 306 -23.71 -1.73 6.76
N PHE A 307 -23.68 -3.04 6.98
CA PHE A 307 -24.82 -3.93 6.85
C PHE A 307 -25.21 -4.44 8.23
N GLN A 308 -26.50 -4.48 8.50
CA GLN A 308 -27.06 -5.08 9.72
C GLN A 308 -27.97 -6.28 9.41
N GLU A 309 -28.14 -6.60 8.13
CA GLU A 309 -28.95 -7.72 7.70
C GLU A 309 -28.28 -9.03 8.09
N GLN A 310 -28.98 -9.84 8.89
CA GLN A 310 -28.49 -11.13 9.40
C GLN A 310 -27.90 -12.00 8.30
N PHE A 311 -28.59 -12.11 7.15
CA PHE A 311 -28.12 -12.87 6.00
C PHE A 311 -26.75 -12.38 5.49
N THR A 312 -26.57 -11.06 5.41
CA THR A 312 -25.32 -10.44 4.95
C THR A 312 -24.21 -10.65 5.97
N VAL A 313 -24.50 -10.57 7.28
CA VAL A 313 -23.54 -10.88 8.35
C VAL A 313 -23.09 -12.35 8.26
N GLU A 314 -24.04 -13.28 8.11
CA GLU A 314 -23.75 -14.71 7.95
C GLU A 314 -22.95 -15.03 6.69
N GLU A 315 -23.20 -14.33 5.57
CA GLU A 315 -22.38 -14.45 4.36
C GLU A 315 -20.93 -14.03 4.64
N HIS A 316 -20.72 -12.93 5.37
CA HIS A 316 -19.38 -12.45 5.71
C HIS A 316 -18.68 -13.34 6.73
N GLU A 317 -19.40 -13.93 7.69
CA GLU A 317 -18.85 -14.99 8.55
C GLU A 317 -18.40 -16.20 7.76
N ALA A 318 -19.22 -16.66 6.79
CA ALA A 318 -18.85 -17.77 5.93
C ALA A 318 -17.63 -17.44 5.06
N MET A 319 -17.54 -16.22 4.54
CA MET A 319 -16.35 -15.72 3.84
C MET A 319 -15.13 -15.67 4.76
N TYR A 320 -15.27 -15.17 6.00
CA TYR A 320 -14.21 -15.15 7.00
C TYR A 320 -13.64 -16.54 7.22
N ARG A 321 -14.50 -17.54 7.49
CA ARG A 321 -14.08 -18.94 7.71
C ARG A 321 -13.36 -19.52 6.50
N LYS A 322 -13.82 -19.24 5.28
CA LYS A 322 -13.12 -19.67 4.05
C LYS A 322 -11.72 -19.06 3.94
N ILE A 323 -11.60 -17.75 4.17
CA ILE A 323 -10.34 -17.04 4.12
C ILE A 323 -9.40 -17.55 5.21
N LEU A 324 -9.89 -17.72 6.44
CA LEU A 324 -9.13 -18.24 7.57
C LEU A 324 -8.60 -19.66 7.29
N ASN A 325 -9.41 -20.53 6.69
CA ASN A 325 -8.99 -21.89 6.32
C ASN A 325 -7.89 -21.92 5.24
N ARG A 326 -7.73 -20.83 4.47
CA ARG A 326 -6.65 -20.65 3.48
C ARG A 326 -5.52 -19.77 4.01
N SER A 327 -5.59 -19.37 5.28
CA SER A 327 -4.61 -18.51 5.91
C SER A 327 -3.60 -19.32 6.72
N MET A 328 -2.43 -18.73 6.93
CA MET A 328 -1.38 -19.25 7.80
C MET A 328 -1.29 -18.36 9.05
N SER A 329 -0.97 -18.93 10.21
CA SER A 329 -0.74 -18.13 11.41
C SER A 329 0.51 -17.26 11.25
N TYR A 330 0.62 -16.20 12.06
CA TYR A 330 1.79 -15.33 12.06
C TYR A 330 3.11 -16.10 12.21
N SER A 331 3.19 -17.03 13.17
CA SER A 331 4.41 -17.82 13.41
C SER A 331 4.78 -18.68 12.20
N GLN A 332 3.81 -19.41 11.64
CA GLN A 332 4.00 -20.23 10.44
C GLN A 332 4.44 -19.38 9.25
N PHE A 333 3.78 -18.24 9.04
CA PHE A 333 4.13 -17.33 7.96
C PHE A 333 5.56 -16.80 8.09
N MET A 334 6.02 -16.47 9.29
CA MET A 334 7.37 -15.96 9.51
C MET A 334 8.46 -17.04 9.35
N GLU A 335 8.18 -18.28 9.78
CA GLU A 335 9.07 -19.43 9.61
C GLU A 335 9.21 -19.84 8.13
N ASP A 336 8.07 -20.00 7.45
CA ASP A 336 8.02 -20.50 6.08
C ASP A 336 8.22 -19.40 5.04
N LYS A 337 8.37 -18.13 5.47
CA LYS A 337 8.40 -16.96 4.57
C LYS A 337 9.37 -17.15 3.41
N ASN A 338 10.59 -17.59 3.71
CA ASN A 338 11.62 -17.77 2.69
C ASN A 338 11.22 -18.87 1.68
N GLN A 339 10.69 -20.00 2.16
CA GLN A 339 10.27 -21.10 1.30
C GLN A 339 9.05 -20.73 0.44
N LEU A 340 8.04 -20.08 1.02
CA LEU A 340 6.82 -19.64 0.33
C LEU A 340 7.14 -18.57 -0.72
N CYS A 341 8.00 -17.61 -0.36
CA CYS A 341 8.34 -16.47 -1.20
C CYS A 341 9.38 -16.77 -2.29
N ASN A 342 10.10 -17.90 -2.20
CA ASN A 342 11.07 -18.32 -3.22
C ASN A 342 10.44 -18.92 -4.49
N SER A 343 9.15 -19.28 -4.45
CA SER A 343 8.53 -20.08 -5.53
C SER A 343 8.30 -19.38 -6.87
N VAL A 344 8.43 -18.05 -6.98
CA VAL A 344 8.37 -17.36 -8.29
C VAL A 344 9.22 -16.08 -8.29
N ASN A 345 10.53 -16.14 -8.08
CA ASN A 345 11.38 -15.00 -8.43
C ASN A 345 11.78 -15.08 -9.93
N PRO A 346 11.27 -14.18 -10.81
CA PRO A 346 11.61 -14.21 -12.23
C PRO A 346 13.11 -14.07 -12.50
N LEU A 347 13.83 -13.39 -11.61
CA LEU A 347 15.27 -13.27 -11.67
C LEU A 347 15.96 -14.60 -11.37
N LEU A 348 15.55 -15.30 -10.31
CA LEU A 348 16.09 -16.63 -10.01
C LEU A 348 15.84 -17.57 -11.17
N LYS A 349 14.65 -17.59 -11.76
CA LYS A 349 14.39 -18.38 -12.99
C LYS A 349 15.36 -18.06 -14.14
N THR A 350 15.83 -16.81 -14.24
CA THR A 350 16.81 -16.39 -15.26
C THR A 350 18.25 -16.74 -14.86
N LEU A 351 18.55 -16.74 -13.56
CA LEU A 351 19.87 -17.02 -12.99
C LEU A 351 20.12 -18.51 -12.71
N SER A 352 19.09 -19.33 -12.49
CA SER A 352 19.25 -20.74 -12.12
C SER A 352 20.07 -21.51 -13.16
N GLY A 353 20.92 -22.41 -12.69
CA GLY A 353 21.81 -23.25 -13.49
C GLY A 353 23.28 -22.86 -13.37
N GLU A 354 24.08 -23.33 -14.32
CA GLU A 354 25.53 -23.19 -14.29
C GLU A 354 26.01 -21.85 -14.86
N TRP A 355 27.08 -21.34 -14.25
CA TRP A 355 27.80 -20.11 -14.58
C TRP A 355 29.30 -20.31 -14.41
N TYR A 356 30.06 -19.43 -15.06
CA TYR A 356 31.51 -19.32 -14.97
C TYR A 356 31.84 -17.91 -14.48
N LEU A 357 32.53 -17.85 -13.37
CA LEU A 357 33.02 -16.64 -12.74
C LEU A 357 34.43 -16.34 -13.25
N TYR A 358 34.69 -15.08 -13.61
CA TYR A 358 36.03 -14.60 -13.93
C TYR A 358 36.35 -13.36 -13.13
N VAL A 359 37.35 -13.42 -12.24
CA VAL A 359 37.76 -12.28 -11.39
C VAL A 359 39.27 -12.22 -11.21
N TYR A 360 39.83 -11.02 -11.04
CA TYR A 360 41.22 -10.91 -10.63
C TYR A 360 41.36 -11.14 -9.11
N GLY A 361 41.98 -12.27 -8.76
CA GLY A 361 42.44 -12.51 -7.40
C GLY A 361 43.69 -11.69 -7.07
N SER A 362 44.29 -11.95 -5.90
CA SER A 362 45.51 -11.24 -5.47
C SER A 362 46.71 -11.45 -6.39
N ARG A 363 46.82 -12.63 -7.03
CA ARG A 363 48.01 -13.02 -7.83
C ARG A 363 47.74 -13.37 -9.28
N LYS A 364 46.51 -13.76 -9.63
CA LYS A 364 46.14 -14.22 -10.97
C LYS A 364 44.66 -14.00 -11.22
N LEU A 365 44.25 -14.09 -12.48
CA LEU A 365 42.84 -14.22 -12.87
C LEU A 365 42.34 -15.61 -12.47
N TRP A 366 41.17 -15.67 -11.83
CA TRP A 366 40.53 -16.88 -11.34
C TRP A 366 39.33 -17.20 -12.24
N GLU A 367 39.16 -18.49 -12.52
CA GLU A 367 37.96 -19.03 -13.17
C GLU A 367 37.35 -20.06 -12.24
N ASP A 368 36.13 -19.82 -11.79
CA ASP A 368 35.39 -20.73 -10.92
C ASP A 368 34.04 -21.07 -11.55
N LYS A 369 33.60 -22.31 -11.37
CA LYS A 369 32.26 -22.74 -11.76
C LYS A 369 31.28 -22.41 -10.64
N VAL A 370 30.15 -21.82 -10.99
CA VAL A 370 29.11 -21.42 -10.04
C VAL A 370 27.79 -22.07 -10.42
N VAL A 371 27.10 -22.66 -9.45
CA VAL A 371 25.79 -23.26 -9.63
C VAL A 371 24.78 -22.50 -8.78
N ILE A 372 23.80 -21.89 -9.44
CA ILE A 372 22.69 -21.18 -8.78
C ILE A 372 21.46 -22.10 -8.83
N PHE A 373 20.88 -22.40 -7.68
CA PHE A 373 19.69 -23.23 -7.56
C PHE A 373 18.41 -22.39 -7.60
N ASP A 374 17.29 -23.02 -7.93
CA ASP A 374 15.97 -22.35 -8.03
C ASP A 374 15.49 -21.76 -6.70
N ASP A 375 15.99 -22.28 -5.58
CA ASP A 375 15.71 -21.80 -4.23
C ASP A 375 16.61 -20.62 -3.80
N GLY A 376 17.50 -20.15 -4.69
CA GLY A 376 18.43 -19.05 -4.43
C GLY A 376 19.71 -19.46 -3.71
N LYS A 377 19.94 -20.76 -3.45
CA LYS A 377 21.23 -21.25 -2.99
C LYS A 377 22.28 -21.12 -4.10
N VAL A 378 23.53 -20.90 -3.71
CA VAL A 378 24.67 -20.80 -4.64
C VAL A 378 25.84 -21.62 -4.15
N ASP A 379 26.41 -22.44 -5.03
CA ASP A 379 27.60 -23.25 -4.76
C ASP A 379 28.71 -22.90 -5.74
N PHE A 380 29.93 -22.72 -5.23
CA PHE A 380 31.14 -22.43 -6.01
C PHE A 380 32.05 -23.64 -6.06
N TYR A 381 32.68 -23.82 -7.22
CA TYR A 381 33.57 -24.93 -7.51
C TYR A 381 34.83 -24.43 -8.19
N SER A 382 35.97 -24.66 -7.54
CA SER A 382 37.30 -24.47 -8.12
C SER A 382 37.92 -25.84 -8.35
N ASP A 383 38.44 -26.11 -9.54
CA ASP A 383 38.98 -27.44 -9.93
C ASP A 383 38.04 -28.62 -9.61
N ASN A 384 36.73 -28.43 -9.80
CA ASN A 384 35.64 -29.36 -9.48
C ASN A 384 35.47 -29.71 -7.99
N GLN A 385 36.16 -29.02 -7.08
CA GLN A 385 35.93 -29.11 -5.65
C GLN A 385 35.09 -27.94 -5.17
N LYS A 386 34.09 -28.23 -4.34
CA LYS A 386 33.24 -27.19 -3.78
C LYS A 386 34.05 -26.37 -2.78
N THR A 387 34.20 -25.07 -3.03
CA THR A 387 34.99 -24.15 -2.19
C THR A 387 34.09 -23.30 -1.30
N ASP A 388 32.98 -22.80 -1.86
CA ASP A 388 32.11 -21.85 -1.18
C ASP A 388 30.63 -22.23 -1.35
N SER A 389 29.82 -21.76 -0.41
CA SER A 389 28.39 -21.97 -0.39
C SER A 389 27.71 -20.73 0.17
N GLY A 390 26.54 -20.40 -0.37
CA GLY A 390 25.82 -19.23 0.10
C GLY A 390 24.45 -19.04 -0.55
N ILE A 391 23.99 -17.80 -0.53
CA ILE A 391 22.63 -17.43 -0.94
C ILE A 391 22.60 -16.15 -1.76
N ILE A 392 21.61 -16.05 -2.64
CA ILE A 392 21.27 -14.81 -3.35
C ILE A 392 20.24 -14.03 -2.54
N ILE A 393 20.58 -12.79 -2.20
CA ILE A 393 19.67 -11.78 -1.67
C ILE A 393 19.22 -10.89 -2.83
N ASN A 394 17.96 -11.06 -3.21
CA ASN A 394 17.34 -10.30 -4.29
C ASN A 394 16.82 -8.94 -3.79
N LYS A 395 17.18 -7.83 -4.44
CA LYS A 395 16.55 -6.50 -4.26
C LYS A 395 15.81 -6.08 -5.52
N GLU A 396 15.25 -4.88 -5.57
CA GLU A 396 14.44 -4.42 -6.71
C GLU A 396 15.30 -4.24 -7.97
N TYR A 397 16.44 -3.56 -7.86
CA TYR A 397 17.30 -3.19 -9.00
C TYR A 397 18.65 -3.90 -9.03
N GLN A 398 19.04 -4.54 -7.92
CA GLN A 398 20.34 -5.16 -7.72
C GLN A 398 20.19 -6.44 -6.90
N SER A 399 21.15 -7.35 -7.02
CA SER A 399 21.20 -8.54 -6.18
C SER A 399 22.60 -8.75 -5.63
N ILE A 400 22.63 -9.41 -4.49
CA ILE A 400 23.86 -9.73 -3.77
C ILE A 400 23.94 -11.24 -3.64
N ILE A 401 25.07 -11.84 -3.97
CA ILE A 401 25.42 -13.19 -3.56
C ILE A 401 26.34 -13.06 -2.35
N LEU A 402 25.94 -13.66 -1.23
CA LEU A 402 26.77 -13.80 -0.04
C LEU A 402 27.23 -15.24 0.05
N LEU A 403 28.54 -15.44 0.14
CA LEU A 403 29.18 -16.76 0.18
C LEU A 403 30.11 -16.82 1.38
N ASP A 404 30.07 -17.95 2.06
CA ASP A 404 31.06 -18.30 3.07
C ASP A 404 31.95 -19.42 2.51
N ASP A 405 33.27 -19.18 2.54
CA ASP A 405 34.26 -20.20 2.21
C ASP A 405 34.21 -21.30 3.27
N ILE A 406 34.00 -22.53 2.79
CA ILE A 406 33.77 -23.72 3.62
C ILE A 406 35.02 -24.06 4.48
N VAL A 407 36.21 -23.65 4.03
CA VAL A 407 37.50 -23.95 4.64
C VAL A 407 38.08 -22.73 5.35
N SER A 408 38.14 -21.58 4.68
CA SER A 408 38.84 -20.39 5.16
C SER A 408 37.96 -19.40 5.93
N ARG A 409 36.63 -19.63 5.97
CA ARG A 409 35.64 -18.72 6.56
C ARG A 409 35.73 -17.28 6.02
N ARG A 410 36.25 -17.12 4.80
CA ARG A 410 36.24 -15.85 4.08
C ARG A 410 34.81 -15.54 3.66
N LEU A 411 34.43 -14.27 3.83
CA LEU A 411 33.17 -13.77 3.31
C LEU A 411 33.42 -13.19 1.92
N LEU A 412 32.78 -13.77 0.92
CA LEU A 412 32.78 -13.27 -0.44
C LEU A 412 31.40 -12.69 -0.76
N THR A 413 31.39 -11.42 -1.16
CA THR A 413 30.16 -10.70 -1.54
C THR A 413 30.23 -10.33 -3.01
N ILE A 414 29.21 -10.70 -3.78
CA ILE A 414 29.11 -10.41 -5.21
C ILE A 414 27.87 -9.57 -5.48
N LEU A 415 28.04 -8.36 -6.00
CA LEU A 415 26.96 -7.43 -6.35
C LEU A 415 26.78 -7.36 -7.87
N PHE A 416 25.53 -7.37 -8.33
CA PHE A 416 25.20 -7.19 -9.75
C PHE A 416 23.86 -6.48 -9.98
N ASP A 417 23.77 -5.76 -11.11
CA ASP A 417 22.60 -4.98 -11.50
C ASP A 417 21.60 -5.79 -12.32
N HIS A 418 20.30 -5.57 -12.10
CA HIS A 418 19.20 -6.20 -12.83
C HIS A 418 19.05 -5.60 -14.22
N GLN A 419 19.82 -6.09 -15.19
CA GLN A 419 19.64 -5.76 -16.60
C GLN A 419 19.15 -7.01 -17.35
N PRO A 420 17.82 -7.14 -17.59
CA PRO A 420 17.22 -8.40 -18.07
C PRO A 420 17.85 -8.96 -19.36
N TYR A 421 18.33 -8.09 -20.25
CA TYR A 421 18.98 -8.49 -21.50
C TYR A 421 20.45 -8.92 -21.32
N LYS A 422 21.10 -8.52 -20.23
CA LYS A 422 22.50 -8.91 -19.91
C LYS A 422 22.55 -10.19 -19.08
N ILE A 423 21.65 -10.34 -18.10
CA ILE A 423 21.63 -11.48 -17.16
C ILE A 423 21.28 -12.82 -17.82
N GLN A 424 20.89 -12.85 -19.10
CA GLN A 424 20.60 -14.11 -19.80
C GLN A 424 21.85 -14.87 -20.27
N LYS A 425 22.98 -14.17 -20.49
CA LYS A 425 24.17 -14.77 -21.13
C LYS A 425 25.45 -14.50 -20.35
N ALA A 426 25.76 -13.23 -20.13
CA ALA A 426 26.94 -12.80 -19.41
C ALA A 426 26.74 -11.39 -18.89
N PHE A 427 27.26 -11.10 -17.70
CA PHE A 427 27.11 -9.80 -17.06
C PHE A 427 28.31 -9.49 -16.15
N THR A 428 28.53 -8.20 -15.92
CA THR A 428 29.57 -7.69 -15.02
C THR A 428 29.10 -7.76 -13.57
N ILE A 429 30.03 -8.05 -12.69
CA ILE A 429 29.80 -8.12 -11.25
C ILE A 429 30.85 -7.30 -10.50
N LYS A 430 30.54 -6.94 -9.26
CA LYS A 430 31.52 -6.38 -8.32
C LYS A 430 31.68 -7.37 -7.18
N VAL A 431 32.92 -7.73 -6.89
CA VAL A 431 33.27 -8.73 -5.89
C VAL A 431 34.06 -8.07 -4.78
N ILE A 432 33.61 -8.27 -3.55
CA ILE A 432 34.31 -7.88 -2.34
C ILE A 432 34.69 -9.17 -1.61
N SER A 433 35.98 -9.41 -1.46
CA SER A 433 36.51 -10.53 -0.69
C SER A 433 37.13 -10.00 0.58
N LYS A 434 36.58 -10.41 1.73
CA LYS A 434 37.12 -10.07 3.05
C LYS A 434 37.78 -11.29 3.69
N GLN A 435 39.04 -11.13 4.09
CA GLN A 435 39.76 -12.19 4.82
C GLN A 435 39.70 -11.94 6.32
N TYR A 436 39.34 -12.97 7.08
CA TYR A 436 39.42 -12.92 8.53
C TYR A 436 40.90 -12.80 8.95
N ASN A 437 41.25 -11.77 9.73
CA ASN A 437 42.58 -11.50 10.29
C ASN A 437 43.74 -11.25 9.30
N ASN A 438 43.47 -10.87 8.04
CA ASN A 438 44.51 -10.39 7.12
C ASN A 438 44.07 -9.08 6.46
N ASP A 439 44.97 -8.10 6.39
CA ASP A 439 44.66 -6.70 6.05
C ASP A 439 44.46 -6.39 4.55
N PHE A 440 44.10 -7.38 3.74
CA PHE A 440 43.93 -7.17 2.30
C PHE A 440 42.52 -7.56 1.87
N ASP A 441 41.58 -6.65 2.12
CA ASP A 441 40.27 -6.68 1.49
C ASP A 441 40.46 -6.34 0.00
N ILE A 442 39.84 -7.16 -0.86
CA ILE A 442 39.96 -7.01 -2.31
C ILE A 442 38.60 -6.63 -2.85
N LEU A 443 38.54 -5.47 -3.51
CA LEU A 443 37.42 -5.10 -4.37
C LEU A 443 37.84 -5.32 -5.83
N THR A 444 37.11 -6.14 -6.57
CA THR A 444 37.39 -6.38 -7.99
C THR A 444 36.12 -6.38 -8.84
N ILE A 445 36.24 -5.94 -10.10
CA ILE A 445 35.20 -6.11 -11.11
C ILE A 445 35.45 -7.43 -11.83
N GLY A 446 34.42 -8.25 -11.94
CA GLY A 446 34.47 -9.55 -12.58
C GLY A 446 33.38 -9.74 -13.62
N LEU A 447 33.34 -10.95 -14.17
CA LEU A 447 32.32 -11.38 -15.13
C LEU A 447 31.67 -12.68 -14.68
N PHE A 448 30.37 -12.77 -14.89
CA PHE A 448 29.67 -14.04 -14.97
C PHE A 448 29.31 -14.36 -16.41
N SER A 449 29.44 -15.63 -16.81
CA SER A 449 29.01 -16.13 -18.12
C SER A 449 28.37 -17.51 -18.03
N ARG A 450 27.33 -17.75 -18.83
CA ARG A 450 26.70 -19.08 -18.97
C ARG A 450 27.56 -20.10 -19.72
N LYS A 451 28.54 -19.61 -20.49
CA LYS A 451 29.45 -20.44 -21.27
C LYS A 451 30.89 -20.05 -20.95
N PRO A 452 31.84 -20.99 -20.97
CA PRO A 452 33.24 -20.67 -20.82
C PRO A 452 33.67 -19.61 -21.83
N ILE A 453 34.43 -18.62 -21.37
CA ILE A 453 35.06 -17.60 -22.21
C ILE A 453 36.56 -17.91 -22.24
N GLU A 454 37.16 -17.87 -23.42
CA GLU A 454 38.60 -18.03 -23.55
C GLU A 454 39.34 -16.95 -22.74
N MET A 455 40.33 -17.35 -21.93
CA MET A 455 41.02 -16.45 -21.00
C MET A 455 41.58 -15.20 -21.66
N MET A 456 42.15 -15.31 -22.87
CA MET A 456 42.64 -14.15 -23.63
C MET A 456 41.53 -13.12 -23.89
N LYS A 457 40.31 -13.58 -24.15
CA LYS A 457 39.17 -12.69 -24.35
C LYS A 457 38.67 -12.09 -23.03
N VAL A 458 38.79 -12.83 -21.93
CA VAL A 458 38.49 -12.31 -20.59
C VAL A 458 39.44 -11.17 -20.23
N TYR A 459 40.74 -11.33 -20.47
CA TYR A 459 41.74 -10.27 -20.30
C TYR A 459 41.40 -9.04 -21.14
N GLU A 460 40.98 -9.23 -22.40
CA GLU A 460 40.56 -8.12 -23.27
C GLU A 460 39.33 -7.38 -22.73
N ILE A 461 38.35 -8.09 -22.17
CA ILE A 461 37.10 -7.50 -21.65
C ILE A 461 37.32 -6.78 -20.32
N LEU A 462 38.05 -7.41 -19.39
CA LEU A 462 38.31 -6.84 -18.07
C LEU A 462 39.37 -5.74 -18.12
N GLY A 463 40.27 -5.76 -19.10
CA GLY A 463 41.35 -4.78 -19.19
C GLY A 463 42.45 -4.99 -18.16
N ASP A 464 43.18 -3.91 -17.87
CA ASP A 464 44.30 -3.92 -16.94
C ASP A 464 43.84 -4.20 -15.50
N ILE A 465 44.62 -5.00 -14.77
CA ILE A 465 44.30 -5.42 -13.41
C ILE A 465 44.17 -4.23 -12.46
N ASP A 466 44.97 -3.18 -12.66
CA ASP A 466 44.97 -1.98 -11.83
C ASP A 466 43.72 -1.11 -12.05
N ASP A 467 43.04 -1.25 -13.19
CA ASP A 467 41.79 -0.53 -13.49
C ASP A 467 40.55 -1.21 -12.87
N VAL A 468 40.63 -2.50 -12.59
CA VAL A 468 39.48 -3.32 -12.15
C VAL A 468 39.67 -3.97 -10.79
N ARG A 469 40.78 -3.72 -10.10
CA ARG A 469 41.05 -4.25 -8.76
C ARG A 469 41.63 -3.17 -7.86
N ILE A 470 41.00 -3.01 -6.69
CA ILE A 470 41.49 -2.19 -5.59
C ILE A 470 41.86 -3.14 -4.45
N LEU A 471 43.09 -3.01 -3.99
CA LEU A 471 43.56 -3.65 -2.76
C LEU A 471 43.46 -2.61 -1.65
N GLU A 472 42.68 -2.89 -0.62
CA GLU A 472 42.64 -2.01 0.54
C GLU A 472 43.99 -2.03 1.26
N ASP A 473 44.42 -0.86 1.69
CA ASP A 473 45.70 -0.66 2.38
C ASP A 473 45.47 -0.66 3.90
N SER A 474 46.20 -1.53 4.61
CA SER A 474 46.13 -1.66 6.07
C SER A 474 46.37 -0.35 6.81
N ARG A 475 47.05 0.61 6.17
CA ARG A 475 47.36 1.93 6.73
C ARG A 475 46.12 2.70 7.19
N MET A 476 44.95 2.51 6.58
CA MET A 476 43.74 3.19 7.04
C MET A 476 43.28 2.67 8.41
N ASN A 477 43.36 1.36 8.63
CA ASN A 477 43.04 0.75 9.93
C ASN A 477 44.07 1.14 10.99
N ASP A 478 45.36 1.16 10.63
CA ASP A 478 46.43 1.59 11.54
C ASP A 478 46.27 3.05 11.95
N ASN A 479 45.97 3.94 11.01
CA ASN A 479 45.73 5.36 11.28
C ASN A 479 44.51 5.58 12.20
N LEU A 480 43.43 4.82 11.96
CA LEU A 480 42.25 4.87 12.82
C LEU A 480 42.55 4.32 14.22
N ALA A 481 43.27 3.21 14.32
CA ALA A 481 43.67 2.62 15.59
C ALA A 481 44.54 3.60 16.40
N ASN A 482 45.54 4.23 15.78
CA ASN A 482 46.38 5.23 16.42
C ASN A 482 45.56 6.43 16.90
N TYR A 483 44.66 6.97 16.08
CA TYR A 483 43.77 8.06 16.49
C TYR A 483 42.91 7.67 17.71
N LEU A 484 42.34 6.46 17.71
CA LEU A 484 41.50 5.98 18.81
C LEU A 484 42.30 5.74 20.10
N ILE A 485 43.55 5.29 19.98
CA ILE A 485 44.48 5.16 21.11
C ILE A 485 44.81 6.55 21.68
N ASP A 486 45.18 7.49 20.81
CA ASP A 486 45.64 8.82 21.22
C ASP A 486 44.51 9.67 21.85
N GLU A 487 43.30 9.64 21.28
CA GLU A 487 42.18 10.47 21.75
C GLU A 487 41.38 9.83 22.89
N TYR A 488 41.27 8.50 22.92
CA TYR A 488 40.34 7.81 23.81
C TYR A 488 40.99 6.75 24.70
N GLY A 489 42.30 6.50 24.56
CA GLY A 489 43.03 5.52 25.38
C GLY A 489 42.56 4.08 25.15
N TYR A 490 41.95 3.76 24.00
CA TYR A 490 41.48 2.42 23.69
C TYR A 490 42.66 1.51 23.31
N TYR A 491 43.11 0.69 24.25
CA TYR A 491 44.05 -0.39 23.96
C TYR A 491 43.27 -1.64 23.54
N TYR A 492 43.49 -2.11 22.33
CA TYR A 492 42.96 -3.39 21.87
C TYR A 492 43.74 -4.53 22.57
N SER A 493 43.18 -5.14 23.61
CA SER A 493 43.73 -6.37 24.18
C SER A 493 43.18 -7.57 23.40
N HIS A 494 44.04 -8.29 22.69
CA HIS A 494 43.69 -9.62 22.21
C HIS A 494 43.59 -10.58 23.40
N GLU A 495 42.36 -10.95 23.78
CA GLU A 495 42.08 -12.24 24.41
C GLU A 495 41.65 -13.26 23.35
#